data_AF-A0A0S7EHD6-F1
#
_entry.id   AF-A0A0S7EHD6-F1
#
_cell.length_a   1.000
_cell.length_b   1.000
_cell.length_c   1.000
_cell.angle_alpha   90.00
_cell.angle_beta   90.00
_cell.angle_gamma   90.00
#
_symmetry.space_group_name_H-M   'P 1'
#
loop_
_entity.id
_entity.type
_entity.pdbx_description
1 polymer ?
#
loop_
_entity_poly.entity_id
_entity_poly.type
_entity_poly.pdbx_seq_one_letter_code
_entity_poly.pdbx_strand_id
1 'polypeptide(L)'
;PESYRDLMTSPNSPIIEYYPLDFKTDLNGKQQEWEAVVLIPFIDETCLLAAMEPFSSKLTKEEKARNRHSECGLYSYDPDIDFTYASSLPQLFPNIVHCHVREVQIPMDAWHVPSDHVSKRVDRSTLYFCGFPTLHHIKHKFYKKKSGVVVFQQSSRGENMILDILPSQDGETICDHVAADLLGKPVFVNWPHLEEARVIAVSDGETKFAIEEPPGVQQVYDRPSSPPPTKVTYLSDKEQKDWVKDVQGITEHFFKRKGIAVNETTVLLYGQMLTGRKYVPKASGVVELEKQWAKQVLPFAYQTVVKVPACKHCEITRQSELREEL
;
A
#
# COMPACT_ATOMS: atom_id res chain seq x y z
N PRO A 1 -32.38 -26.79 -3.43
CA PRO A 1 -32.91 -28.03 -4.05
C PRO A 1 -34.43 -27.94 -4.11
N GLU A 2 -35.07 -28.45 -5.17
CA GLU A 2 -36.53 -28.44 -5.27
C GLU A 2 -37.18 -29.18 -4.09
N SER A 3 -36.55 -30.26 -3.63
CA SER A 3 -36.99 -31.08 -2.49
C SER A 3 -37.19 -30.32 -1.18
N TYR A 4 -36.52 -29.19 -0.97
CA TYR A 4 -36.61 -28.39 0.26
C TYR A 4 -37.48 -27.14 0.11
N ARG A 5 -37.98 -26.82 -1.09
CA ARG A 5 -38.70 -25.55 -1.35
C ARG A 5 -39.91 -25.40 -0.42
N ASP A 6 -40.69 -26.47 -0.27
CA ASP A 6 -41.91 -26.46 0.54
C ASP A 6 -41.65 -26.20 2.03
N LEU A 7 -40.44 -26.47 2.53
CA LEU A 7 -40.09 -26.19 3.92
C LEU A 7 -40.10 -24.68 4.23
N MET A 8 -39.86 -23.83 3.22
CA MET A 8 -39.81 -22.37 3.39
C MET A 8 -41.12 -21.68 2.99
N THR A 9 -41.96 -22.33 2.19
CA THR A 9 -43.14 -21.68 1.58
C THR A 9 -44.47 -22.29 2.01
N SER A 10 -44.49 -23.55 2.45
CA SER A 10 -45.73 -24.21 2.88
C SER A 10 -46.14 -23.71 4.26
N PRO A 11 -47.38 -23.24 4.45
CA PRO A 11 -47.91 -22.89 5.77
C PRO A 11 -47.90 -24.06 6.76
N ASN A 12 -47.87 -25.30 6.25
CA ASN A 12 -47.83 -26.52 7.06
C ASN A 12 -46.39 -26.98 7.39
N SER A 13 -45.37 -26.22 6.97
CA SER A 13 -43.99 -26.57 7.28
C SER A 13 -43.71 -26.43 8.78
N PRO A 14 -43.03 -27.40 9.41
CA PRO A 14 -42.70 -27.34 10.84
C PRO A 14 -41.73 -26.19 11.19
N ILE A 15 -41.12 -25.55 10.19
CA ILE A 15 -40.15 -24.47 10.36
C ILE A 15 -40.59 -23.16 9.69
N ILE A 16 -41.88 -23.05 9.32
CA ILE A 16 -42.40 -21.87 8.60
C ILE A 16 -42.23 -20.57 9.39
N GLU A 17 -42.19 -20.64 10.72
CA GLU A 17 -42.03 -19.47 11.60
C GLU A 17 -40.70 -18.74 11.39
N TYR A 18 -39.66 -19.42 10.89
CA TYR A 18 -38.36 -18.82 10.58
C TYR A 18 -38.36 -18.02 9.28
N TYR A 19 -39.43 -18.10 8.47
CA TYR A 19 -39.55 -17.43 7.17
C TYR A 19 -40.78 -16.50 7.14
N PRO A 20 -40.86 -15.49 8.02
CA PRO A 20 -41.98 -14.56 8.02
C PRO A 20 -42.04 -13.75 6.73
N LEU A 21 -43.24 -13.57 6.16
CA LEU A 21 -43.45 -12.71 5.00
C LEU A 21 -43.20 -11.23 5.34
N ASP A 22 -43.60 -10.83 6.54
CA ASP A 22 -43.39 -9.50 7.10
C ASP A 22 -42.58 -9.62 8.40
N PHE A 23 -41.49 -8.87 8.51
CA PHE A 23 -40.69 -8.79 9.72
C PHE A 23 -40.54 -7.34 10.18
N LYS A 24 -40.30 -7.18 11.48
CA LYS A 24 -40.11 -5.85 12.06
C LYS A 24 -38.64 -5.47 12.01
N THR A 25 -38.38 -4.17 11.89
CA THR A 25 -37.04 -3.60 12.02
C THR A 25 -37.02 -2.58 13.16
N ASP A 26 -35.92 -2.54 13.90
CA ASP A 26 -35.67 -1.54 14.94
C ASP A 26 -34.43 -0.73 14.61
N LEU A 27 -34.60 0.57 14.38
CA LEU A 27 -33.49 1.48 14.08
C LEU A 27 -32.57 1.71 15.28
N ASN A 28 -33.03 1.52 16.53
CA ASN A 28 -32.24 1.72 17.76
C ASN A 28 -31.35 2.99 17.73
N GLY A 29 -31.93 4.13 17.33
CA GLY A 29 -31.24 5.42 17.23
C GLY A 29 -30.32 5.59 16.01
N LYS A 30 -30.27 4.63 15.08
CA LYS A 30 -29.66 4.76 13.76
C LYS A 30 -30.58 5.52 12.81
N GLN A 31 -29.97 6.17 11.83
CA GLN A 31 -30.72 6.97 10.85
C GLN A 31 -31.05 6.18 9.59
N GLN A 32 -30.22 5.21 9.24
CA GLN A 32 -30.33 4.49 7.97
C GLN A 32 -30.93 3.11 8.18
N GLU A 33 -31.88 2.72 7.33
CA GLU A 33 -32.62 1.46 7.47
C GLU A 33 -31.74 0.21 7.36
N TRP A 34 -30.64 0.28 6.59
CA TRP A 34 -29.67 -0.83 6.50
C TRP A 34 -28.82 -1.02 7.76
N GLU A 35 -28.87 -0.06 8.70
CA GLU A 35 -28.28 -0.19 10.04
C GLU A 35 -29.29 -0.73 11.07
N ALA A 36 -30.56 -0.90 10.68
CA ALA A 36 -31.60 -1.37 11.58
C ALA A 36 -31.38 -2.83 11.98
N VAL A 37 -31.78 -3.16 13.20
CA VAL A 37 -31.85 -4.52 13.69
C VAL A 37 -33.05 -5.21 13.02
N VAL A 38 -32.78 -6.29 12.29
CA VAL A 38 -33.80 -7.13 11.66
C VAL A 38 -34.33 -8.13 12.69
N LEU A 39 -35.61 -8.01 13.05
CA LEU A 39 -36.24 -8.84 14.07
C LEU A 39 -36.88 -10.07 13.43
N ILE A 40 -36.07 -11.11 13.22
CA ILE A 40 -36.50 -12.43 12.77
C ILE A 40 -36.17 -13.49 13.84
N PRO A 41 -36.93 -14.58 13.94
CA PRO A 41 -36.63 -15.63 14.92
C PRO A 41 -35.32 -16.34 14.58
N PHE A 42 -34.59 -16.79 15.60
CA PHE A 42 -33.41 -17.63 15.41
C PHE A 42 -33.83 -19.06 15.13
N ILE A 43 -33.23 -19.66 14.10
CA ILE A 43 -33.49 -21.05 13.72
C ILE A 43 -32.95 -21.99 14.80
N ASP A 44 -33.80 -22.92 15.26
CA ASP A 44 -33.37 -24.06 16.06
C ASP A 44 -32.78 -25.15 15.16
N GLU A 45 -31.52 -25.52 15.42
CA GLU A 45 -30.79 -26.52 14.64
C GLU A 45 -31.47 -27.89 14.63
N THR A 46 -31.98 -28.33 15.78
CA THR A 46 -32.59 -29.66 15.93
C THR A 46 -33.90 -29.71 15.14
N CYS A 47 -34.73 -28.67 15.23
CA CYS A 47 -35.96 -28.54 14.47
C CYS A 47 -35.70 -28.50 12.96
N LEU A 48 -34.69 -27.73 12.52
CA LEU A 48 -34.33 -27.64 11.10
C LEU A 48 -33.88 -29.01 10.55
N LEU A 49 -32.97 -29.70 11.24
CA LEU A 49 -32.48 -31.01 10.81
C LEU A 49 -33.61 -32.04 10.74
N ALA A 50 -34.48 -32.08 11.74
CA ALA A 50 -35.64 -32.97 11.76
C ALA A 50 -36.62 -32.69 10.60
N ALA A 51 -36.84 -31.41 10.26
CA ALA A 51 -37.67 -31.01 9.14
C ALA A 51 -37.06 -31.37 7.77
N MET A 52 -35.74 -31.32 7.65
CA MET A 52 -35.01 -31.63 6.42
C MET A 52 -34.92 -33.13 6.13
N GLU A 53 -34.81 -33.97 7.16
CA GLU A 53 -34.51 -35.41 7.04
C GLU A 53 -35.42 -36.18 6.04
N PRO A 54 -36.76 -35.99 6.03
CA PRO A 54 -37.64 -36.68 5.09
C PRO A 54 -37.38 -36.35 3.61
N PHE A 55 -36.72 -35.21 3.34
CA PHE A 55 -36.47 -34.68 1.99
C PHE A 55 -35.03 -34.91 1.53
N SER A 56 -34.09 -35.15 2.45
CA SER A 56 -32.68 -35.40 2.15
C SER A 56 -32.45 -36.60 1.22
N SER A 57 -33.29 -37.63 1.33
CA SER A 57 -33.25 -38.79 0.43
C SER A 57 -33.60 -38.44 -1.03
N LYS A 58 -34.46 -37.44 -1.23
CA LYS A 58 -35.00 -37.00 -2.55
C LYS A 58 -34.03 -36.10 -3.33
N LEU A 59 -32.92 -35.68 -2.74
CA LEU A 59 -31.88 -34.91 -3.44
C LEU A 59 -31.26 -35.73 -4.58
N THR A 60 -30.92 -35.06 -5.68
CA THR A 60 -30.18 -35.72 -6.77
C THR A 60 -28.76 -36.08 -6.33
N LYS A 61 -28.08 -36.94 -7.12
CA LYS A 61 -26.69 -37.34 -6.82
C LYS A 61 -25.75 -36.14 -6.86
N GLU A 62 -25.95 -35.25 -7.82
CA GLU A 62 -25.19 -34.01 -8.03
C GLU A 62 -25.42 -33.06 -6.86
N GLU A 63 -26.66 -32.92 -6.37
CA GLU A 63 -26.98 -32.12 -5.19
C GLU A 63 -26.32 -32.66 -3.92
N LYS A 64 -26.30 -33.98 -3.72
CA LYS A 64 -25.58 -34.63 -2.62
C LYS A 64 -24.05 -34.54 -2.77
N ALA A 65 -23.54 -34.43 -4.00
CA ALA A 65 -22.10 -34.29 -4.25
C ALA A 65 -21.61 -32.89 -3.87
N ARG A 66 -22.34 -31.83 -4.26
CA ARG A 66 -21.99 -30.44 -3.91
C ARG A 66 -22.25 -30.08 -2.44
N ASN A 67 -23.08 -30.85 -1.73
CA ASN A 67 -23.39 -30.64 -0.31
C ASN A 67 -22.40 -31.38 0.61
N ARG A 68 -21.10 -31.20 0.41
CA ARG A 68 -20.04 -31.80 1.22
C ARG A 68 -18.93 -30.78 1.45
N HIS A 69 -18.21 -30.94 2.56
CA HIS A 69 -16.94 -30.24 2.73
C HIS A 69 -15.89 -30.83 1.79
N SER A 70 -15.08 -29.97 1.18
CA SER A 70 -13.99 -30.34 0.29
C SER A 70 -12.68 -29.71 0.76
N GLU A 71 -11.58 -30.26 0.26
CA GLU A 71 -10.23 -29.77 0.49
C GLU A 71 -9.97 -28.46 -0.25
N CYS A 72 -8.90 -27.75 0.12
CA CYS A 72 -8.44 -26.57 -0.59
C CYS A 72 -7.52 -26.96 -1.75
N GLY A 73 -7.75 -26.44 -2.96
CA GLY A 73 -6.84 -26.66 -4.08
C GLY A 73 -5.63 -25.72 -4.05
N LEU A 74 -4.42 -26.27 -4.04
CA LEU A 74 -3.17 -25.55 -4.31
C LEU A 74 -2.74 -25.80 -5.74
N TYR A 75 -2.58 -24.71 -6.50
CA TYR A 75 -2.18 -24.74 -7.89
C TYR A 75 -0.77 -24.16 -8.03
N SER A 76 0.10 -24.89 -8.71
CA SER A 76 1.49 -24.48 -8.98
C SER A 76 1.89 -24.83 -10.41
N TYR A 77 2.83 -24.07 -10.96
CA TYR A 77 3.42 -24.39 -12.26
C TYR A 77 4.43 -25.54 -12.10
N ASP A 78 4.34 -26.52 -12.98
CA ASP A 78 5.24 -27.66 -13.05
C ASP A 78 5.64 -27.89 -14.53
N PRO A 79 6.91 -27.65 -14.91
CA PRO A 79 7.33 -27.75 -16.30
C PRO A 79 7.28 -29.18 -16.86
N ASP A 80 7.27 -30.20 -15.99
CA ASP A 80 7.29 -31.60 -16.40
C ASP A 80 5.87 -32.16 -16.68
N ILE A 81 4.82 -31.41 -16.31
CA ILE A 81 3.43 -31.75 -16.60
C ILE A 81 3.01 -31.05 -17.88
N ASP A 82 2.48 -31.77 -18.87
CA ASP A 82 1.85 -31.18 -20.06
C ASP A 82 0.62 -32.00 -20.45
N PHE A 83 -0.57 -31.40 -20.30
CA PHE A 83 -1.84 -32.03 -20.68
C PHE A 83 -2.83 -31.01 -21.23
N THR A 84 -3.78 -31.48 -22.03
CA THR A 84 -4.88 -30.62 -22.50
C THR A 84 -5.97 -30.54 -21.45
N TYR A 85 -6.22 -29.34 -20.91
CA TYR A 85 -7.32 -29.06 -20.00
C TYR A 85 -8.56 -28.63 -20.79
N ALA A 86 -9.65 -29.40 -20.67
CA ALA A 86 -10.91 -29.11 -21.35
C ALA A 86 -11.64 -27.93 -20.69
N SER A 87 -12.11 -26.99 -21.50
CA SER A 87 -12.88 -25.85 -21.01
C SER A 87 -14.24 -26.30 -20.47
N SER A 88 -14.61 -25.79 -19.30
CA SER A 88 -15.97 -25.96 -18.75
C SER A 88 -17.01 -25.11 -19.50
N LEU A 89 -16.58 -24.18 -20.35
CA LEU A 89 -17.45 -23.35 -21.19
C LEU A 89 -16.87 -23.21 -22.62
N PRO A 90 -16.86 -24.30 -23.43
CA PRO A 90 -16.16 -24.34 -24.72
C PRO A 90 -16.62 -23.30 -25.75
N GLN A 91 -17.84 -22.79 -25.61
CA GLN A 91 -18.38 -21.75 -26.49
C GLN A 91 -17.72 -20.37 -26.28
N LEU A 92 -17.15 -20.12 -25.10
CA LEU A 92 -16.53 -18.84 -24.73
C LEU A 92 -15.02 -18.96 -24.56
N PHE A 93 -14.56 -20.07 -23.98
CA PHE A 93 -13.16 -20.29 -23.68
C PHE A 93 -12.68 -21.58 -24.35
N PRO A 94 -11.61 -21.55 -25.17
CA PRO A 94 -11.04 -22.75 -25.76
C PRO A 94 -10.34 -23.61 -24.70
N ASN A 95 -10.04 -24.86 -25.05
CA ASN A 95 -9.21 -25.73 -24.21
C ASN A 95 -7.79 -25.16 -24.05
N ILE A 96 -7.18 -25.39 -22.89
CA ILE A 96 -5.75 -25.10 -22.69
C ILE A 96 -4.99 -26.32 -23.19
N VAL A 97 -4.34 -26.21 -24.35
CA VAL A 97 -3.68 -27.35 -25.01
C VAL A 97 -2.48 -27.85 -24.22
N HIS A 98 -1.68 -26.91 -23.69
CA HIS A 98 -0.48 -27.16 -22.89
C HIS A 98 -0.67 -26.64 -21.47
N CYS A 99 -1.36 -27.42 -20.63
CA CYS A 99 -1.56 -27.10 -19.23
C CYS A 99 -0.42 -27.69 -18.39
N HIS A 100 0.33 -26.80 -17.74
CA HIS A 100 1.46 -27.14 -16.86
C HIS A 100 1.10 -26.95 -15.38
N VAL A 101 -0.18 -27.02 -15.04
CA VAL A 101 -0.65 -26.78 -13.67
C VAL A 101 -0.67 -28.09 -12.91
N ARG A 102 0.09 -28.13 -11.82
CA ARG A 102 -0.03 -29.15 -10.79
C ARG A 102 -1.04 -28.70 -9.74
N GLU A 103 -2.06 -29.52 -9.52
CA GLU A 103 -3.02 -29.36 -8.44
C GLU A 103 -2.69 -30.32 -7.29
N VAL A 104 -2.67 -29.79 -6.06
CA VAL A 104 -2.53 -30.55 -4.83
C VAL A 104 -3.70 -30.19 -3.92
N GLN A 105 -4.44 -31.18 -3.44
CA GLN A 105 -5.46 -30.96 -2.43
C GLN A 105 -4.81 -30.82 -1.06
N ILE A 106 -5.15 -29.75 -0.35
CA ILE A 106 -4.71 -29.49 1.02
C ILE A 106 -5.88 -29.80 1.97
N PRO A 107 -5.69 -30.74 2.91
CA PRO A 107 -6.68 -31.04 3.94
C PRO A 107 -7.06 -29.81 4.78
N MET A 108 -8.32 -29.74 5.22
CA MET A 108 -8.83 -28.62 6.02
C MET A 108 -8.09 -28.42 7.35
N ASP A 109 -7.52 -29.49 7.91
CA ASP A 109 -6.78 -29.52 9.18
C ASP A 109 -5.27 -29.27 9.01
N ALA A 110 -4.78 -29.05 7.78
CA ALA A 110 -3.35 -28.86 7.50
C ALA A 110 -2.72 -27.67 8.23
N TRP A 111 -3.53 -26.70 8.68
CA TRP A 111 -3.08 -25.52 9.40
C TRP A 111 -3.54 -25.48 10.86
N HIS A 112 -3.93 -26.62 11.44
CA HIS A 112 -4.22 -26.67 12.87
C HIS A 112 -2.97 -26.33 13.69
N VAL A 113 -3.02 -25.18 14.34
CA VAL A 113 -1.98 -24.71 15.25
C VAL A 113 -2.32 -25.18 16.67
N PRO A 114 -1.41 -25.89 17.35
CA PRO A 114 -1.59 -26.27 18.75
C PRO A 114 -1.86 -25.04 19.64
N SER A 115 -2.68 -25.21 20.68
CA SER A 115 -3.06 -24.12 21.59
C SER A 115 -1.89 -23.57 22.43
N ASP A 116 -0.80 -24.32 22.56
CA ASP A 116 0.44 -23.94 23.23
C ASP A 116 1.46 -23.27 22.29
N HIS A 117 1.11 -23.05 21.02
CA HIS A 117 2.00 -22.41 20.06
C HIS A 117 2.28 -20.94 20.42
N VAL A 118 3.53 -20.64 20.77
CA VAL A 118 4.00 -19.27 21.00
C VAL A 118 4.57 -18.69 19.72
N SER A 119 3.89 -17.70 19.15
CA SER A 119 4.43 -16.97 17.99
C SER A 119 5.62 -16.10 18.40
N LYS A 120 6.74 -16.23 17.67
CA LYS A 120 7.91 -15.34 17.86
C LYS A 120 7.56 -13.95 17.33
N ARG A 121 7.75 -12.92 18.14
CA ARG A 121 7.67 -11.53 17.66
C ARG A 121 8.85 -11.25 16.74
N VAL A 122 8.56 -10.88 15.50
CA VAL A 122 9.56 -10.35 14.57
C VAL A 122 9.91 -8.93 15.01
N ASP A 123 11.20 -8.64 15.17
CA ASP A 123 11.67 -7.28 15.45
C ASP A 123 11.42 -6.39 14.23
N ARG A 124 10.40 -5.53 14.34
CA ARG A 124 10.00 -4.59 13.29
C ARG A 124 10.85 -3.32 13.27
N SER A 125 11.64 -3.07 14.32
CA SER A 125 12.41 -1.82 14.44
C SER A 125 13.59 -1.74 13.47
N THR A 126 14.04 -2.88 12.94
CA THR A 126 15.18 -3.02 12.03
C THR A 126 14.80 -3.20 10.55
N LEU A 127 13.50 -3.21 10.24
CA LEU A 127 12.97 -3.59 8.94
C LEU A 127 12.19 -2.43 8.32
N TYR A 128 12.88 -1.38 7.85
CA TYR A 128 12.25 -0.50 6.87
C TYR A 128 12.17 -1.26 5.53
N PHE A 129 10.94 -1.56 5.12
CA PHE A 129 10.65 -2.06 3.79
C PHE A 129 10.21 -0.90 2.90
N CYS A 130 10.85 -0.76 1.75
CA CYS A 130 10.46 0.23 0.75
C CYS A 130 8.97 0.08 0.41
N GLY A 131 8.23 1.19 0.39
CA GLY A 131 6.79 1.23 0.13
C GLY A 131 5.90 1.16 1.39
N PHE A 132 6.43 0.77 2.55
CA PHE A 132 5.67 0.77 3.80
C PHE A 132 5.90 2.09 4.56
N PRO A 133 4.84 2.81 4.97
CA PRO A 133 5.00 4.07 5.69
C PRO A 133 5.51 3.85 7.11
N THR A 134 6.31 4.79 7.61
CA THR A 134 6.80 4.77 8.99
C THR A 134 6.99 6.18 9.55
N LEU A 135 6.64 6.36 10.82
CA LEU A 135 6.81 7.63 11.53
C LEU A 135 8.20 7.78 12.17
N HIS A 136 9.03 6.73 12.16
CA HIS A 136 10.27 6.66 12.97
C HIS A 136 11.39 7.59 12.51
N HIS A 137 11.44 7.96 11.23
CA HIS A 137 12.59 8.66 10.66
C HIS A 137 12.67 10.15 11.00
N ILE A 138 11.54 10.79 11.31
CA ILE A 138 11.47 12.23 11.60
C ILE A 138 11.00 12.40 13.03
N LYS A 139 11.78 13.13 13.85
CA LYS A 139 11.41 13.43 15.23
C LYS A 139 10.21 14.36 15.25
N HIS A 140 9.16 13.97 15.96
CA HIS A 140 7.92 14.72 16.06
C HIS A 140 7.29 14.51 17.44
N LYS A 141 6.46 15.45 17.86
CA LYS A 141 5.49 15.26 18.95
C LYS A 141 4.10 15.03 18.34
N PHE A 142 3.17 14.52 19.13
CA PHE A 142 1.80 14.29 18.68
C PHE A 142 0.79 14.73 19.73
N TYR A 143 -0.38 15.19 19.26
CA TYR A 143 -1.49 15.59 20.13
C TYR A 143 -2.82 15.52 19.38
N LYS A 144 -3.93 15.42 20.10
CA LYS A 144 -5.27 15.47 19.50
C LYS A 144 -5.73 16.91 19.34
N LYS A 145 -6.29 17.25 18.17
CA LYS A 145 -6.87 18.57 17.91
C LYS A 145 -8.03 18.48 16.91
N LYS A 146 -9.09 19.26 17.14
CA LYS A 146 -10.12 19.52 16.11
C LYS A 146 -9.52 20.46 15.06
N SER A 147 -9.22 19.94 13.87
CA SER A 147 -8.46 20.69 12.85
C SER A 147 -9.00 20.56 11.42
N GLY A 148 -10.18 19.96 11.23
CA GLY A 148 -10.80 19.94 9.91
C GLY A 148 -10.01 19.18 8.85
N VAL A 149 -9.18 18.20 9.25
CA VAL A 149 -8.38 17.39 8.32
C VAL A 149 -9.31 16.73 7.31
N VAL A 150 -8.94 16.79 6.03
CA VAL A 150 -9.70 16.33 4.88
C VAL A 150 -9.00 15.10 4.32
N VAL A 151 -9.43 13.91 4.71
CA VAL A 151 -8.92 12.64 4.13
C VAL A 151 -9.68 12.28 2.85
N PHE A 152 -11.00 12.46 2.86
CA PHE A 152 -11.87 12.23 1.69
C PHE A 152 -12.28 13.55 1.05
N GLN A 153 -13.58 13.76 0.81
CA GLN A 153 -14.10 14.99 0.19
C GLN A 153 -14.47 16.07 1.22
N GLN A 154 -14.82 15.68 2.46
CA GLN A 154 -15.29 16.61 3.49
C GLN A 154 -14.29 16.75 4.65
N SER A 155 -14.30 17.93 5.28
CA SER A 155 -13.50 18.21 6.47
C SER A 155 -14.00 17.43 7.68
N SER A 156 -13.07 16.83 8.43
CA SER A 156 -13.37 16.15 9.68
C SER A 156 -13.98 17.09 10.72
N ARG A 157 -15.08 16.66 11.35
CA ARG A 157 -15.72 17.40 12.47
C ARG A 157 -15.16 16.99 13.84
N GLY A 158 -14.43 15.87 13.88
CA GLY A 158 -13.89 15.28 15.11
C GLY A 158 -12.48 15.75 15.43
N GLU A 159 -11.92 15.17 16.49
CA GLU A 159 -10.50 15.29 16.81
C GLU A 159 -9.65 14.47 15.84
N ASN A 160 -8.47 14.98 15.52
CA ASN A 160 -7.51 14.37 14.62
C ASN A 160 -6.19 14.24 15.38
N MET A 161 -5.43 13.18 15.14
CA MET A 161 -4.07 13.09 15.66
C MET A 161 -3.17 13.98 14.79
N ILE A 162 -2.63 15.04 15.39
CA ILE A 162 -1.71 15.96 14.72
C ILE A 162 -0.29 15.58 15.07
N LEU A 163 0.54 15.43 14.04
CA LEU A 163 2.00 15.24 14.17
C LEU A 163 2.68 16.59 13.97
N ASP A 164 3.48 17.01 14.92
CA ASP A 164 4.17 18.32 14.90
C ASP A 164 5.68 18.08 14.85
N ILE A 165 6.28 18.41 13.69
CA ILE A 165 7.68 18.13 13.38
C ILE A 165 8.59 19.00 14.24
N LEU A 166 9.51 18.35 14.96
CA LEU A 166 10.45 19.07 15.81
C LEU A 166 11.60 19.64 14.95
N PRO A 167 12.12 20.85 15.28
CA PRO A 167 13.31 21.38 14.63
C PRO A 167 14.49 20.40 14.75
N SER A 168 15.36 20.40 13.74
CA SER A 168 16.61 19.63 13.83
C SER A 168 17.46 20.12 15.01
N GLN A 169 18.13 19.19 15.69
CA GLN A 169 19.02 19.51 16.81
C GLN A 169 20.43 19.95 16.34
N ASP A 170 20.70 19.86 15.04
CA ASP A 170 22.04 20.05 14.43
C ASP A 170 22.38 21.52 14.11
N GLY A 171 21.73 22.49 14.77
CA GLY A 171 21.95 23.93 14.55
C GLY A 171 21.02 24.56 13.51
N GLU A 172 21.29 25.82 13.14
CA GLU A 172 20.52 26.54 12.12
C GLU A 172 20.66 25.87 10.74
N THR A 173 19.54 25.74 10.05
CA THR A 173 19.51 25.15 8.70
C THR A 173 19.96 26.20 7.68
N ILE A 174 21.23 26.13 7.28
CA ILE A 174 21.84 27.02 6.29
C ILE A 174 21.74 26.39 4.90
N CYS A 175 21.22 27.15 3.93
CA CYS A 175 20.98 26.70 2.54
C CYS A 175 22.22 26.07 1.90
N ASP A 176 23.37 26.73 2.02
CA ASP A 176 24.66 26.30 1.47
C ASP A 176 25.09 24.92 1.98
N HIS A 177 24.92 24.67 3.29
CA HIS A 177 25.23 23.37 3.88
C HIS A 177 24.29 22.29 3.37
N VAL A 178 22.99 22.59 3.24
CA VAL A 178 22.01 21.65 2.68
C VAL A 178 22.32 21.34 1.21
N ALA A 179 22.71 22.35 0.43
CA ALA A 179 23.10 22.19 -0.96
C ALA A 179 24.37 21.32 -1.09
N ALA A 180 25.40 21.59 -0.30
CA ALA A 180 26.63 20.78 -0.27
C ALA A 180 26.36 19.32 0.14
N ASP A 181 25.42 19.12 1.08
CA ASP A 181 25.06 17.80 1.57
C ASP A 181 24.24 16.98 0.58
N LEU A 182 23.24 17.58 -0.08
CA LEU A 182 22.15 16.84 -0.75
C LEU A 182 22.05 17.05 -2.26
N LEU A 183 22.61 18.12 -2.83
CA LEU A 183 22.46 18.40 -4.25
C LEU A 183 23.04 17.25 -5.09
N GLY A 184 22.26 16.74 -6.04
CA GLY A 184 22.65 15.62 -6.91
C GLY A 184 22.52 14.24 -6.28
N LYS A 185 22.17 14.14 -4.99
CA LYS A 185 22.04 12.88 -4.26
C LYS A 185 20.58 12.39 -4.20
N PRO A 186 20.38 11.07 -4.04
CA PRO A 186 19.07 10.53 -3.75
C PRO A 186 18.69 10.79 -2.28
N VAL A 187 17.44 11.17 -2.07
CA VAL A 187 16.84 11.38 -0.75
C VAL A 187 15.45 10.75 -0.71
N PHE A 188 14.88 10.58 0.48
CA PHE A 188 13.52 10.08 0.63
C PHE A 188 12.57 11.19 1.03
N VAL A 189 11.55 11.43 0.21
CA VAL A 189 10.55 12.49 0.35
C VAL A 189 9.18 11.90 0.68
N ASN A 190 8.14 12.74 0.79
CA ASN A 190 6.75 12.32 1.01
C ASN A 190 6.46 11.60 2.33
N TRP A 191 7.27 11.83 3.36
CA TRP A 191 7.05 11.29 4.71
C TRP A 191 5.57 11.40 5.15
N PRO A 192 4.98 10.34 5.72
CA PRO A 192 5.60 9.06 6.10
C PRO A 192 5.66 7.99 5.01
N HIS A 193 5.04 8.22 3.85
CA HIS A 193 5.07 7.33 2.70
C HIS A 193 6.31 7.62 1.87
N LEU A 194 7.47 7.18 2.38
CA LEU A 194 8.75 7.54 1.82
C LEU A 194 8.91 7.02 0.39
N GLU A 195 9.28 7.93 -0.50
CA GLU A 195 9.58 7.67 -1.91
C GLU A 195 10.94 8.27 -2.25
N GLU A 196 11.70 7.60 -3.11
CA GLU A 196 13.03 8.08 -3.50
C GLU A 196 12.94 9.19 -4.55
N ALA A 197 13.68 10.27 -4.34
CA ALA A 197 13.80 11.40 -5.26
C ALA A 197 15.26 11.87 -5.38
N ARG A 198 15.66 12.32 -6.56
CA ARG A 198 16.96 12.95 -6.81
C ARG A 198 16.83 14.44 -6.64
N VAL A 199 17.64 15.04 -5.76
CA VAL A 199 17.66 16.49 -5.56
C VAL A 199 18.38 17.16 -6.72
N ILE A 200 17.73 18.10 -7.39
CA ILE A 200 18.29 18.86 -8.51
C ILE A 200 18.47 20.35 -8.21
N ALA A 201 17.79 20.87 -7.18
CA ALA A 201 18.04 22.20 -6.67
C ALA A 201 17.68 22.33 -5.19
N VAL A 202 18.30 23.29 -4.51
CA VAL A 202 18.07 23.67 -3.11
C VAL A 202 17.90 25.19 -3.05
N SER A 203 16.94 25.68 -2.28
CA SER A 203 16.61 27.11 -2.23
C SER A 203 16.06 27.54 -0.88
N ASP A 204 16.54 28.67 -0.37
CA ASP A 204 16.03 29.30 0.87
C ASP A 204 15.02 30.43 0.64
N GLY A 205 14.75 30.75 -0.63
CA GLY A 205 13.83 31.81 -1.01
C GLY A 205 14.52 33.09 -1.45
N GLU A 206 15.84 33.20 -1.24
CA GLU A 206 16.67 34.28 -1.81
C GLU A 206 17.71 33.73 -2.78
N THR A 207 18.37 32.63 -2.41
CA THR A 207 19.43 31.97 -3.17
C THR A 207 19.00 30.56 -3.56
N LYS A 208 19.32 30.18 -4.80
CA LYS A 208 19.05 28.85 -5.34
C LYS A 208 20.32 28.22 -5.89
N PHE A 209 20.62 27.02 -5.42
CA PHE A 209 21.66 26.12 -5.89
C PHE A 209 21.03 25.09 -6.81
N ALA A 210 21.40 25.05 -8.09
CA ALA A 210 20.84 24.10 -9.06
C ALA A 210 21.93 23.34 -9.79
N ILE A 211 21.64 22.08 -10.14
CA ILE A 211 22.52 21.29 -11.00
C ILE A 211 22.52 21.85 -12.42
N GLU A 212 23.70 22.06 -12.98
CA GLU A 212 23.91 22.49 -14.36
C GLU A 212 24.39 21.32 -15.21
N GLU A 213 23.42 20.54 -15.71
CA GLU A 213 23.64 19.38 -16.54
C GLU A 213 23.05 19.57 -17.95
N PRO A 214 23.62 18.93 -18.98
CA PRO A 214 23.00 18.89 -20.30
C PRO A 214 21.60 18.26 -20.25
N PRO A 215 20.67 18.68 -21.13
CA PRO A 215 19.33 18.13 -21.18
C PRO A 215 19.33 16.60 -21.32
N GLY A 216 18.60 15.91 -20.45
CA GLY A 216 18.47 14.45 -20.45
C GLY A 216 19.53 13.72 -19.62
N VAL A 217 20.55 14.39 -19.12
CA VAL A 217 21.46 13.82 -18.11
C VAL A 217 20.72 13.75 -16.78
N GLN A 218 20.83 12.61 -16.11
CA GLN A 218 20.22 12.37 -14.79
C GLN A 218 21.20 11.69 -13.84
N GLN A 219 22.42 12.22 -13.74
CA GLN A 219 23.50 11.59 -13.01
C GLN A 219 23.33 11.72 -11.49
N VAL A 220 23.56 10.64 -10.76
CA VAL A 220 23.61 10.69 -9.30
C VAL A 220 25.03 11.04 -8.85
N TYR A 221 25.15 12.04 -7.97
CA TYR A 221 26.42 12.54 -7.43
C TYR A 221 26.59 12.10 -5.97
N ASP A 222 26.81 10.80 -5.76
CA ASP A 222 26.91 10.18 -4.43
C ASP A 222 28.36 10.14 -3.89
N ARG A 223 29.36 10.23 -4.77
CA ARG A 223 30.78 10.16 -4.39
C ARG A 223 31.37 11.55 -4.14
N PRO A 224 32.17 11.73 -3.06
CA PRO A 224 32.89 12.99 -2.80
C PRO A 224 33.82 13.42 -3.93
N SER A 225 34.36 12.47 -4.71
CA SER A 225 35.26 12.70 -5.83
C SER A 225 34.57 13.28 -7.08
N SER A 226 33.24 13.34 -7.10
CA SER A 226 32.44 13.84 -8.22
C SER A 226 31.35 14.78 -7.69
N PRO A 227 31.69 16.01 -7.29
CA PRO A 227 30.69 16.98 -6.90
C PRO A 227 29.79 17.35 -8.11
N PRO A 228 28.51 17.68 -7.88
CA PRO A 228 27.62 18.10 -8.96
C PRO A 228 28.09 19.44 -9.56
N PRO A 229 28.01 19.62 -10.89
CA PRO A 229 28.18 20.93 -11.51
C PRO A 229 27.05 21.83 -10.99
N THR A 230 27.39 22.87 -10.23
CA THR A 230 26.42 23.66 -9.47
C THR A 230 26.43 25.09 -9.93
N LYS A 231 25.24 25.60 -10.25
CA LYS A 231 24.98 27.01 -10.53
C LYS A 231 24.26 27.65 -9.36
N VAL A 232 24.78 28.77 -8.90
CA VAL A 232 24.20 29.59 -7.84
C VAL A 232 23.54 30.81 -8.47
N THR A 233 22.27 31.04 -8.14
CA THR A 233 21.49 32.17 -8.66
C THR A 233 20.71 32.83 -7.53
N TYR A 234 20.67 34.16 -7.54
CA TYR A 234 19.72 34.91 -6.72
C TYR A 234 18.35 34.91 -7.39
N LEU A 235 17.30 34.65 -6.60
CA LEU A 235 15.94 34.57 -7.08
C LEU A 235 15.40 35.96 -7.40
N SER A 236 14.78 36.08 -8.58
CA SER A 236 14.01 37.26 -8.95
C SER A 236 12.73 37.38 -8.11
N ASP A 237 12.15 38.58 -8.00
CA ASP A 237 10.89 38.82 -7.27
C ASP A 237 9.76 37.85 -7.65
N LYS A 238 9.72 37.40 -8.90
CA LYS A 238 8.75 36.41 -9.36
C LYS A 238 9.02 35.04 -8.74
N GLU A 239 10.27 34.59 -8.78
CA GLU A 239 10.65 33.28 -8.26
C GLU A 239 10.56 33.22 -6.74
N GLN A 240 10.86 34.33 -6.04
CA GLN A 240 10.63 34.43 -4.58
C GLN A 240 9.14 34.24 -4.25
N LYS A 241 8.24 34.88 -5.02
CA LYS A 241 6.78 34.68 -4.85
C LYS A 241 6.35 33.25 -5.13
N ASP A 242 6.94 32.60 -6.13
CA ASP A 242 6.63 31.20 -6.44
C ASP A 242 7.17 30.25 -5.35
N TRP A 243 8.34 30.52 -4.79
CA TRP A 243 8.88 29.80 -3.63
C TRP A 243 7.95 29.90 -2.42
N VAL A 244 7.41 31.09 -2.11
CA VAL A 244 6.44 31.28 -1.02
C VAL A 244 5.16 30.47 -1.27
N LYS A 245 4.67 30.41 -2.52
CA LYS A 245 3.51 29.58 -2.87
C LYS A 245 3.79 28.09 -2.71
N ASP A 246 4.98 27.62 -3.07
CA ASP A 246 5.39 26.23 -2.88
C ASP A 246 5.39 25.88 -1.38
N VAL A 247 5.99 26.73 -0.53
CA VAL A 247 5.98 26.55 0.93
C VAL A 247 4.54 26.50 1.47
N GLN A 248 3.68 27.43 1.05
CA GLN A 248 2.28 27.46 1.47
C GLN A 248 1.54 26.19 1.02
N GLY A 249 1.71 25.78 -0.24
CA GLY A 249 1.08 24.59 -0.81
C GLY A 249 1.48 23.31 -0.07
N ILE A 250 2.76 23.15 0.24
CA ILE A 250 3.27 22.01 1.00
C ILE A 250 2.70 22.02 2.42
N THR A 251 2.78 23.17 3.11
CA THR A 251 2.30 23.31 4.50
C THR A 251 0.81 22.99 4.59
N GLU A 252 0.01 23.54 3.69
CA GLU A 252 -1.42 23.27 3.63
C GLU A 252 -1.73 21.82 3.28
N HIS A 253 -1.00 21.23 2.32
CA HIS A 253 -1.19 19.83 1.95
C HIS A 253 -0.90 18.89 3.12
N PHE A 254 0.25 19.03 3.77
CA PHE A 254 0.63 18.21 4.93
C PHE A 254 -0.36 18.37 6.08
N PHE A 255 -0.78 19.60 6.39
CA PHE A 255 -1.71 19.82 7.48
C PHE A 255 -3.13 19.32 7.14
N LYS A 256 -3.71 19.77 6.03
CA LYS A 256 -5.10 19.45 5.67
C LYS A 256 -5.28 18.00 5.27
N ARG A 257 -4.34 17.36 4.58
CA ARG A 257 -4.50 15.98 4.06
C ARG A 257 -3.93 14.93 5.00
N LYS A 258 -2.85 15.26 5.73
CA LYS A 258 -2.11 14.29 6.55
C LYS A 258 -2.17 14.56 8.06
N GLY A 259 -2.68 15.72 8.49
CA GLY A 259 -2.63 16.11 9.91
C GLY A 259 -1.21 16.35 10.41
N ILE A 260 -0.29 16.79 9.54
CA ILE A 260 1.11 17.03 9.88
C ILE A 260 1.38 18.53 9.87
N ALA A 261 1.82 19.07 11.01
CA ALA A 261 2.35 20.42 11.13
C ALA A 261 3.85 20.40 10.80
N VAL A 262 4.18 20.94 9.62
CA VAL A 262 5.55 21.04 9.09
C VAL A 262 6.33 22.21 9.72
N ASN A 263 5.61 23.14 10.35
CA ASN A 263 6.13 24.39 10.94
C ASN A 263 6.82 25.28 9.90
N GLU A 264 7.68 26.19 10.35
CA GLU A 264 8.40 27.12 9.49
C GLU A 264 9.36 26.37 8.55
N THR A 265 9.28 26.69 7.26
CA THR A 265 10.13 26.09 6.23
C THR A 265 11.12 27.14 5.74
N THR A 266 12.39 26.96 6.06
CA THR A 266 13.47 27.86 5.64
C THR A 266 14.16 27.41 4.35
N VAL A 267 14.08 26.10 4.01
CA VAL A 267 14.73 25.53 2.83
C VAL A 267 13.79 24.58 2.10
N LEU A 268 13.67 24.77 0.79
CA LEU A 268 13.02 23.84 -0.14
C LEU A 268 14.06 23.05 -0.95
N LEU A 269 13.78 21.76 -1.10
CA LEU A 269 14.45 20.87 -2.03
C LEU A 269 13.56 20.69 -3.26
N TYR A 270 14.14 20.81 -4.45
CA TYR A 270 13.47 20.51 -5.71
C TYR A 270 14.01 19.19 -6.24
N GLY A 271 13.13 18.20 -6.36
CA GLY A 271 13.51 16.83 -6.67
C GLY A 271 12.75 16.20 -7.82
N GLN A 272 13.38 15.22 -8.45
CA GLN A 272 12.78 14.34 -9.46
C GLN A 272 12.50 12.97 -8.83
N MET A 273 11.26 12.50 -8.89
CA MET A 273 10.87 11.20 -8.32
C MET A 273 11.50 10.03 -9.09
N LEU A 274 11.87 8.95 -8.40
CA LEU A 274 12.30 7.70 -9.04
C LEU A 274 11.13 7.09 -9.84
N THR A 275 11.33 6.81 -11.12
CA THR A 275 10.32 6.15 -11.98
C THR A 275 10.62 4.68 -12.24
N GLY A 276 11.88 4.28 -12.09
CA GLY A 276 12.30 2.90 -12.30
C GLY A 276 13.80 2.77 -12.52
N ARG A 277 14.20 1.69 -13.19
CA ARG A 277 15.58 1.42 -13.55
C ARG A 277 15.69 0.97 -14.99
N LYS A 278 16.82 1.27 -15.61
CA LYS A 278 17.13 0.93 -17.00
C LYS A 278 18.50 0.27 -17.07
N TYR A 279 18.59 -0.85 -17.78
CA TYR A 279 19.87 -1.45 -18.15
C TYR A 279 20.54 -0.59 -19.21
N VAL A 280 21.73 -0.09 -18.92
CA VAL A 280 22.52 0.78 -19.80
C VAL A 280 23.84 0.06 -20.11
N PRO A 281 24.04 -0.41 -21.36
CA PRO A 281 25.32 -0.96 -21.76
C PRO A 281 26.36 0.15 -21.83
N LYS A 282 27.47 -0.02 -21.10
CA LYS A 282 28.62 0.88 -21.16
C LYS A 282 29.56 0.48 -22.29
N ALA A 283 30.37 1.42 -22.76
CA ALA A 283 31.41 1.16 -23.77
C ALA A 283 32.43 0.09 -23.35
N SER A 284 32.56 -0.17 -22.03
CA SER A 284 33.37 -1.26 -21.46
C SER A 284 32.77 -2.66 -21.65
N GLY A 285 31.55 -2.78 -22.21
CA GLY A 285 30.83 -4.05 -22.34
C GLY A 285 30.06 -4.46 -21.08
N VAL A 286 30.21 -3.73 -19.97
CA VAL A 286 29.47 -3.94 -18.73
C VAL A 286 28.08 -3.31 -18.85
N VAL A 287 27.03 -4.05 -18.48
CA VAL A 287 25.67 -3.53 -18.39
C VAL A 287 25.41 -3.08 -16.96
N GLU A 288 25.13 -1.79 -16.78
CA GLU A 288 24.81 -1.21 -15.48
C GLU A 288 23.32 -0.94 -15.36
N LEU A 289 22.76 -1.19 -14.19
CA LEU A 289 21.36 -0.88 -13.89
C LEU A 289 21.27 0.53 -13.30
N GLU A 290 20.88 1.51 -14.12
CA GLU A 290 20.80 2.91 -13.73
C GLU A 290 19.39 3.32 -13.30
N LYS A 291 19.28 4.19 -12.30
CA LYS A 291 18.01 4.79 -11.88
C LYS A 291 17.50 5.74 -12.96
N GLN A 292 16.18 5.75 -13.15
CA GLN A 292 15.49 6.68 -14.04
C GLN A 292 14.62 7.62 -13.21
N TRP A 293 14.64 8.90 -13.55
CA TRP A 293 13.99 9.94 -12.77
C TRP A 293 12.91 10.64 -13.59
N ALA A 294 11.86 11.08 -12.91
CA ALA A 294 10.77 11.82 -13.52
C ALA A 294 11.27 13.12 -14.15
N LYS A 295 10.69 13.50 -15.29
CA LYS A 295 10.98 14.81 -15.90
C LYS A 295 10.42 15.96 -15.08
N GLN A 296 9.29 15.73 -14.41
CA GLN A 296 8.67 16.71 -13.52
C GLN A 296 9.52 16.90 -12.27
N VAL A 297 9.69 18.16 -11.89
CA VAL A 297 10.39 18.58 -10.67
C VAL A 297 9.34 19.03 -9.67
N LEU A 298 9.46 18.54 -8.43
CA LEU A 298 8.53 18.84 -7.35
C LEU A 298 9.26 19.47 -6.16
N PRO A 299 8.65 20.43 -5.45
CA PRO A 299 9.20 21.01 -4.24
C PRO A 299 8.90 20.15 -3.01
N PHE A 300 9.86 20.10 -2.08
CA PHE A 300 9.77 19.38 -0.81
C PHE A 300 10.38 20.20 0.31
N ALA A 301 9.69 20.31 1.45
CA ALA A 301 10.23 20.97 2.63
C ALA A 301 11.35 20.13 3.25
N TYR A 302 12.54 20.72 3.46
CA TYR A 302 13.74 19.99 3.89
C TYR A 302 13.52 19.15 5.16
N GLN A 303 12.81 19.70 6.15
CA GLN A 303 12.50 19.03 7.42
C GLN A 303 11.54 17.83 7.28
N THR A 304 10.96 17.61 6.09
CA THR A 304 10.13 16.44 5.77
C THR A 304 10.89 15.36 5.00
N VAL A 305 12.18 15.60 4.71
CA VAL A 305 13.04 14.71 3.93
C VAL A 305 13.92 13.86 4.84
N VAL A 306 14.05 12.59 4.50
CA VAL A 306 14.86 11.62 5.23
C VAL A 306 16.14 11.36 4.44
N LYS A 307 17.29 11.62 5.07
CA LYS A 307 18.61 11.24 4.55
C LYS A 307 18.74 9.71 4.69
N VAL A 308 19.01 9.03 3.57
CA VAL A 308 19.21 7.57 3.38
C VAL A 308 18.80 6.70 4.60
N PRO A 309 17.58 6.15 4.64
CA PRO A 309 17.26 5.12 5.63
C PRO A 309 18.17 3.91 5.39
N ALA A 310 18.57 3.23 6.47
CA ALA A 310 19.19 1.90 6.39
C ALA A 310 18.14 0.91 5.86
N CYS A 311 17.85 1.00 4.56
CA CYS A 311 16.91 0.13 3.87
C CYS A 311 17.66 -1.11 3.44
N LYS A 312 17.26 -2.28 3.95
CA LYS A 312 17.53 -3.53 3.27
C LYS A 312 16.67 -3.48 2.01
N HIS A 313 17.28 -3.06 0.90
CA HIS A 313 16.65 -3.16 -0.40
C HIS A 313 16.08 -4.60 -0.52
N CYS A 314 14.83 -4.74 -0.94
CA CYS A 314 14.31 -6.07 -1.29
C CYS A 314 15.28 -6.67 -2.31
N GLU A 315 16.04 -7.66 -1.86
CA GLU A 315 16.91 -8.52 -2.65
C GLU A 315 16.07 -9.36 -3.61
N ILE A 316 15.38 -8.73 -4.56
CA ILE A 316 14.91 -9.41 -5.78
C ILE A 316 16.09 -9.53 -6.77
N THR A 317 17.18 -8.79 -6.54
CA THR A 317 18.39 -8.82 -7.38
C THR A 317 19.37 -9.96 -7.02
N ARG A 318 19.17 -10.67 -5.90
CA ARG A 318 20.05 -11.76 -5.44
C ARG A 318 19.46 -13.17 -5.60
N GLN A 319 18.28 -13.32 -6.19
CA GLN A 319 17.74 -14.66 -6.48
C GLN A 319 18.47 -15.39 -7.62
N SER A 320 19.39 -14.73 -8.34
CA SER A 320 20.27 -15.41 -9.29
C SER A 320 21.52 -16.06 -8.65
N GLU A 321 21.89 -15.69 -7.41
CA GLU A 321 23.07 -16.25 -6.73
C GLU A 321 22.73 -17.41 -5.76
N LEU A 322 21.45 -17.58 -5.40
CA LEU A 322 20.97 -18.64 -4.50
C LEU A 322 20.52 -19.92 -5.23
N ARG A 323 20.84 -20.08 -6.52
CA ARG A 323 20.58 -21.32 -7.28
C ARG A 323 21.78 -22.27 -7.36
N GLU A 324 22.91 -21.94 -6.73
CA GLU A 324 24.08 -22.84 -6.66
C GLU A 324 24.24 -23.58 -5.32
N GLU A 325 23.37 -23.34 -4.34
CA GLU A 325 23.36 -24.13 -3.10
C GLU A 325 21.94 -24.60 -2.76
N LEU A 326 21.46 -25.60 -3.53
CA LEU A 326 20.47 -26.58 -3.10
C LEU A 326 20.64 -27.87 -3.89
#